data_AF-A0A2S9FLW3-F1
#
_entry.id   AF-A0A2S9FLW3-F1
#
_cell.length_a   1.000
_cell.length_b   1.000
_cell.length_c   1.000
_cell.angle_alpha   90.00
_cell.angle_beta   90.00
_cell.angle_gamma   90.00
#
_symmetry.space_group_name_H-M   'P 1'
#
loop_
_entity.id
_entity.type
_entity.pdbx_description
1 polymer ?
#
loop_
_entity_poly.entity_id
_entity_poly.type
_entity_poly.pdbx_seq_one_letter_code
_entity_poly.pdbx_strand_id
1 'polypeptide(L)'
;GIGPVLTGPAMLAGQLSIGWSNDASDAAGDAAAGRTDKPVATGAVSVRAVWIAAVAALLAALAMALAISVLTAVILAVIVGAAWAYNLGLKSSLASGLMYVLGFGPIPAYAASTLPDQPVPTWYATAAAALVGLGGHFANVLPDLDGDRAA
;
A
#
# COMPACT_ATOMS: atom_id res chain seq x y z
N GLY A 1 27.05 -4.03 -3.04
CA GLY A 1 26.58 -2.96 -3.96
C GLY A 1 25.61 -2.05 -3.24
N ILE A 2 25.15 -0.96 -3.87
CA ILE A 2 24.22 0.02 -3.28
C ILE A 2 22.77 -0.49 -3.10
N GLY A 3 22.43 -1.65 -3.67
CA GLY A 3 21.07 -2.22 -3.66
C GLY A 3 20.41 -2.28 -2.27
N PRO A 4 21.07 -2.80 -1.22
CA PRO A 4 20.49 -2.86 0.12
C PRO A 4 20.17 -1.49 0.74
N VAL A 5 20.88 -0.43 0.34
CA VAL A 5 20.61 0.94 0.84
C VAL A 5 19.30 1.48 0.27
N LEU A 6 18.87 1.00 -0.91
CA LEU A 6 17.62 1.41 -1.54
C LEU A 6 16.40 0.65 -1.02
N THR A 7 16.56 -0.43 -0.25
CA THR A 7 15.45 -1.23 0.28
C THR A 7 14.47 -0.40 1.11
N GLY A 8 14.98 0.32 2.11
CA GLY A 8 14.15 1.20 2.95
C GLY A 8 13.50 2.33 2.14
N PRO A 9 14.27 3.12 1.38
CA PRO A 9 13.73 4.20 0.54
C PRO A 9 12.69 3.76 -0.48
N ALA A 10 12.87 2.61 -1.15
CA ALA A 10 11.91 2.08 -2.12
C ALA A 10 10.58 1.70 -1.44
N MET A 11 10.64 1.01 -0.30
CA MET A 11 9.44 0.69 0.49
C MET A 11 8.76 1.98 0.99
N LEU A 12 9.52 2.94 1.53
CA LEU A 12 8.99 4.21 2.01
C LEU A 12 8.26 4.99 0.91
N ALA A 13 8.87 5.11 -0.28
CA ALA A 13 8.23 5.75 -1.43
C ALA A 13 6.95 5.00 -1.85
N GLY A 14 6.96 3.66 -1.78
CA GLY A 14 5.76 2.85 -1.98
C GLY A 14 4.65 3.18 -0.98
N GLN A 15 4.98 3.28 0.31
CA GLN A 15 4.03 3.64 1.37
C GLN A 15 3.46 5.07 1.20
N LEU A 16 4.31 6.03 0.82
CA LEU A 16 3.86 7.39 0.49
C LEU A 16 2.87 7.38 -0.68
N SER A 17 3.15 6.59 -1.72
CA SER A 17 2.25 6.42 -2.86
C SER A 17 0.88 5.85 -2.44
N ILE A 18 0.88 4.82 -1.59
CA ILE A 18 -0.34 4.20 -1.06
C ILE A 18 -1.15 5.22 -0.26
N GLY A 19 -0.53 5.92 0.69
CA GLY A 19 -1.22 6.91 1.52
C GLY A 19 -1.81 8.06 0.69
N TRP A 20 -1.01 8.63 -0.20
CA TRP A 20 -1.48 9.74 -1.04
C TRP A 20 -2.56 9.33 -2.05
N SER A 21 -2.48 8.13 -2.64
CA SER A 21 -3.56 7.63 -3.50
C SER A 21 -4.85 7.42 -2.73
N ASN A 22 -4.79 6.95 -1.48
CA ASN A 22 -5.96 6.83 -0.61
C ASN A 22 -6.57 8.20 -0.33
N ASP A 23 -5.77 9.17 0.12
CA ASP A 23 -6.23 10.53 0.43
C ASP A 23 -6.84 11.22 -0.80
N ALA A 24 -6.24 11.05 -1.97
CA ALA A 24 -6.77 11.63 -3.21
C ALA A 24 -8.08 10.96 -3.67
N SER A 25 -8.21 9.64 -3.48
CA SER A 25 -9.43 8.88 -3.79
C SER A 25 -10.57 9.21 -2.84
N ASP A 26 -10.27 9.41 -1.56
CA ASP A 26 -11.28 9.62 -0.50
C ASP A 26 -11.66 11.09 -0.31
N ALA A 27 -10.96 12.03 -0.95
CA ALA A 27 -11.09 13.46 -0.71
C ALA A 27 -12.54 13.99 -0.70
N ALA A 28 -13.38 13.57 -1.65
CA ALA A 28 -14.77 14.01 -1.72
C ALA A 28 -15.62 13.45 -0.57
N GLY A 29 -15.42 12.17 -0.22
CA GLY A 29 -16.11 11.52 0.89
C GLY A 29 -15.68 12.08 2.23
N ASP A 30 -14.37 12.27 2.43
CA ASP A 30 -13.81 12.88 3.64
C ASP A 30 -14.31 14.33 3.83
N ALA A 31 -14.41 15.11 2.74
CA ALA A 31 -14.96 16.46 2.79
C ALA A 31 -16.45 16.45 3.15
N ALA A 32 -17.24 15.54 2.56
CA ALA A 32 -18.66 15.37 2.90
C ALA A 32 -18.87 14.93 4.35
N ALA A 33 -17.96 14.14 4.91
CA ALA A 33 -17.94 13.73 6.31
C ALA A 33 -17.41 14.82 7.26
N GLY A 34 -17.03 16.00 6.75
CA GLY A 34 -16.56 17.12 7.57
C GLY A 34 -15.19 16.90 8.21
N ARG A 35 -14.34 16.04 7.64
CA ARG A 35 -13.00 15.77 8.18
C ARG A 35 -12.08 16.96 8.03
N THR A 36 -11.53 17.42 9.15
CA THR A 36 -10.63 18.58 9.21
C THR A 36 -9.17 18.19 9.41
N ASP A 37 -8.90 16.93 9.72
CA ASP A 37 -7.56 16.40 9.98
C ASP A 37 -6.80 16.07 8.67
N LYS A 38 -7.50 15.98 7.54
CA LYS A 38 -6.93 15.74 6.21
C LYS A 38 -6.81 17.03 5.38
N PRO A 39 -5.59 17.50 5.04
CA PRO A 39 -5.41 18.72 4.23
C PRO A 39 -6.07 18.69 2.85
N VAL A 40 -6.26 17.50 2.27
CA VAL A 40 -6.95 17.35 0.97
C VAL A 40 -8.46 17.54 1.10
N ALA A 41 -9.06 17.11 2.22
CA ALA A 41 -10.49 17.22 2.48
C ALA A 41 -10.91 18.66 2.76
N THR A 42 -10.01 19.45 3.39
CA THR A 42 -10.22 20.88 3.65
C THR A 42 -9.88 21.77 2.46
N GLY A 43 -9.32 21.21 1.38
CA GLY A 43 -8.85 21.96 0.21
C GLY A 43 -7.53 22.71 0.41
N ALA A 44 -6.86 22.55 1.56
CA ALA A 44 -5.55 23.13 1.82
C ALA A 44 -4.46 22.59 0.87
N VAL A 45 -4.63 21.35 0.39
CA VAL A 45 -3.85 20.75 -0.69
C VAL A 45 -4.80 20.26 -1.79
N SER A 46 -4.54 20.62 -3.05
CA SER A 46 -5.41 20.18 -4.15
C SER A 46 -5.34 18.67 -4.37
N VAL A 47 -6.49 18.03 -4.65
CA VAL A 47 -6.61 16.60 -4.99
C VAL A 47 -5.66 16.22 -6.14
N ARG A 48 -5.55 17.09 -7.17
CA ARG A 48 -4.65 16.88 -8.31
C ARG A 48 -3.18 16.80 -7.88
N ALA A 49 -2.73 17.67 -6.98
CA ALA A 49 -1.35 17.64 -6.48
C ALA A 49 -1.06 16.34 -5.72
N VAL A 50 -2.01 15.86 -4.91
CA VAL A 50 -1.88 14.60 -4.18
C VAL A 50 -1.81 13.40 -5.14
N TRP A 51 -2.64 13.37 -6.19
CA TRP A 51 -2.53 12.33 -7.24
C TRP A 51 -1.16 12.34 -7.94
N ILE A 52 -0.65 13.52 -8.30
CA ILE A 52 0.67 13.65 -8.92
C ILE A 52 1.75 13.13 -7.97
N ALA A 53 1.70 13.49 -6.68
CA ALA A 53 2.63 13.01 -5.67
C ALA A 53 2.56 11.48 -5.51
N ALA A 54 1.36 10.91 -5.49
CA ALA A 54 1.14 9.47 -5.40
C ALA A 54 1.79 8.70 -6.56
N VAL A 55 1.58 9.17 -7.80
CA VAL A 55 2.18 8.56 -8.99
C VAL A 55 3.69 8.78 -9.03
N ALA A 56 4.18 9.96 -8.68
CA ALA A 56 5.62 10.24 -8.63
C ALA A 56 6.34 9.33 -7.62
N ALA A 57 5.75 9.13 -6.44
CA ALA A 57 6.26 8.22 -5.43
C ALA A 57 6.23 6.75 -5.88
N LEU A 58 5.18 6.33 -6.59
CA LEU A 58 5.10 4.99 -7.19
C LEU A 58 6.26 4.76 -8.17
N LEU A 59 6.47 5.68 -9.10
CA LEU A 59 7.54 5.58 -10.09
C LEU A 59 8.93 5.57 -9.43
N ALA A 60 9.14 6.40 -8.41
CA ALA A 60 10.38 6.42 -7.64
C ALA A 60 10.61 5.09 -6.91
N ALA A 61 9.57 4.55 -6.26
CA ALA A 61 9.62 3.26 -5.56
C ALA A 61 10.02 2.12 -6.51
N LEU A 62 9.37 2.03 -7.67
CA LEU A 62 9.65 1.00 -8.66
C LEU A 62 11.04 1.17 -9.29
N ALA A 63 11.47 2.40 -9.58
CA ALA A 63 12.80 2.67 -10.12
C ALA A 63 13.90 2.27 -9.11
N MET A 64 13.73 2.62 -7.83
CA MET A 64 14.66 2.21 -6.77
C MET A 64 14.68 0.69 -6.59
N ALA A 65 13.52 0.03 -6.59
CA ALA A 65 13.44 -1.43 -6.48
C ALA A 65 14.08 -2.13 -7.70
N LEU A 66 13.90 -1.59 -8.91
CA LEU A 66 14.50 -2.12 -10.12
C LEU A 66 16.04 -1.97 -10.12
N ALA A 67 16.55 -0.90 -9.52
CA ALA A 67 17.99 -0.71 -9.31
C ALA A 67 18.59 -1.74 -8.32
N ILE A 68 17.76 -2.41 -7.51
CA ILE A 68 18.16 -3.55 -6.69
C ILE A 68 18.13 -4.83 -7.54
N SER A 69 16.95 -5.18 -8.06
CA SER A 69 16.76 -6.29 -8.99
C SER A 69 15.36 -6.27 -9.62
N VAL A 70 15.20 -6.95 -10.76
CA VAL A 70 13.88 -7.15 -11.38
C VAL A 70 12.90 -7.86 -10.42
N LEU A 71 13.38 -8.86 -9.68
CA LEU A 71 12.57 -9.58 -8.69
C LEU A 71 12.03 -8.62 -7.61
N THR A 72 12.90 -7.76 -7.06
CA THR A 72 12.51 -6.78 -6.04
C THR A 72 11.43 -5.82 -6.57
N ALA A 73 11.58 -5.35 -7.81
CA ALA A 73 10.60 -4.49 -8.46
C ALA A 73 9.25 -5.18 -8.65
N VAL A 74 9.23 -6.44 -9.07
CA VAL A 74 7.99 -7.22 -9.24
C VAL A 74 7.28 -7.41 -7.90
N ILE A 75 8.01 -7.81 -6.85
CA ILE A 75 7.43 -8.01 -5.52
C ILE A 75 6.86 -6.68 -4.98
N LEU A 76 7.60 -5.58 -5.11
CA LEU A 76 7.12 -4.27 -4.66
C LEU A 76 5.90 -3.81 -5.46
N ALA A 77 5.86 -4.08 -6.77
CA ALA A 77 4.72 -3.79 -7.61
C ALA A 77 3.47 -4.57 -7.18
N VAL A 78 3.60 -5.83 -6.75
CA VAL A 78 2.49 -6.60 -6.18
C VAL A 78 1.98 -5.97 -4.90
N ILE A 79 2.88 -5.63 -3.96
CA ILE A 79 2.54 -5.03 -2.67
C ILE A 79 1.80 -3.69 -2.88
N VAL A 80 2.40 -2.77 -3.63
CA VAL A 80 1.85 -1.42 -3.83
C VAL A 80 0.63 -1.46 -4.76
N GLY A 81 0.65 -2.33 -5.77
CA GLY A 81 -0.46 -2.51 -6.70
C GLY A 81 -1.72 -3.05 -6.02
N ALA A 82 -1.59 -3.98 -5.08
CA ALA A 82 -2.71 -4.48 -4.29
C ALA A 82 -3.36 -3.36 -3.46
N ALA A 83 -2.54 -2.51 -2.83
CA ALA A 83 -3.02 -1.35 -2.08
C ALA A 83 -3.67 -0.28 -2.97
N TRP A 84 -3.12 -0.02 -4.16
CA TRP A 84 -3.77 0.86 -5.15
C TRP A 84 -5.12 0.31 -5.61
N ALA A 85 -5.20 -0.99 -5.91
CA ALA A 85 -6.44 -1.64 -6.31
C ALA A 85 -7.50 -1.59 -5.18
N TYR A 86 -7.06 -1.74 -3.92
CA TYR A 86 -7.89 -1.52 -2.75
C TYR A 86 -8.46 -0.09 -2.71
N ASN A 87 -7.60 0.92 -2.77
CA ASN A 87 -7.98 2.34 -2.69
C ASN A 87 -8.95 2.75 -3.81
N LEU A 88 -8.69 2.29 -5.04
CA LEU A 88 -9.44 2.66 -6.24
C LEU A 88 -10.80 1.95 -6.39
N GLY A 89 -11.18 1.07 -5.47
CA GLY A 89 -12.55 0.53 -5.43
C GLY A 89 -12.70 -0.88 -4.88
N LEU A 90 -11.63 -1.67 -4.75
CA LEU A 90 -11.76 -3.02 -4.18
C LEU A 90 -12.03 -3.01 -2.68
N LYS A 91 -11.84 -1.87 -1.98
CA LYS A 91 -12.15 -1.74 -0.56
C LYS A 91 -13.60 -2.04 -0.19
N SER A 92 -14.55 -1.74 -1.08
CA SER A 92 -15.98 -2.01 -0.90
C SER A 92 -16.42 -3.37 -1.48
N SER A 93 -15.48 -4.29 -1.70
CA SER A 93 -15.75 -5.61 -2.29
C SER A 93 -15.23 -6.73 -1.40
N LEU A 94 -15.67 -7.96 -1.66
CA LEU A 94 -15.14 -9.16 -1.00
C LEU A 94 -13.63 -9.39 -1.31
N ALA A 95 -13.09 -8.75 -2.34
CA ALA A 95 -11.67 -8.84 -2.68
C ALA A 95 -10.77 -7.99 -1.74
N SER A 96 -11.36 -7.15 -0.89
CA SER A 96 -10.63 -6.29 0.06
C SER A 96 -9.66 -7.08 0.95
N GLY A 97 -10.09 -8.19 1.55
CA GLY A 97 -9.22 -9.06 2.34
C GLY A 97 -8.07 -9.67 1.54
N LEU A 98 -8.31 -10.04 0.27
CA LEU A 98 -7.25 -10.52 -0.62
C LEU A 98 -6.21 -9.44 -0.90
N MET A 99 -6.61 -8.17 -1.04
CA MET A 99 -5.66 -7.07 -1.22
C MET A 99 -4.74 -6.90 -0.02
N TYR A 100 -5.23 -7.12 1.21
CA TYR A 100 -4.37 -7.12 2.40
C TYR A 100 -3.41 -8.31 2.43
N VAL A 101 -3.87 -9.51 2.03
CA VAL A 101 -2.98 -10.67 1.89
C VAL A 101 -1.85 -10.39 0.89
N LEU A 102 -2.16 -9.77 -0.26
CA LEU A 102 -1.18 -9.40 -1.28
C LEU A 102 -0.31 -8.21 -0.88
N GLY A 103 -0.80 -7.29 -0.05
CA GLY A 103 -0.03 -6.16 0.47
C GLY A 103 0.97 -6.55 1.56
N PHE A 104 0.61 -7.51 2.43
CA PHE A 104 1.45 -7.90 3.56
C PHE A 104 2.24 -9.19 3.34
N GLY A 105 1.62 -10.20 2.73
CA GLY A 105 2.22 -11.52 2.54
C GLY A 105 3.60 -11.49 1.86
N PRO A 106 3.81 -10.71 0.78
CA PRO A 106 5.09 -10.64 0.10
C PRO A 106 6.18 -9.82 0.82
N ILE A 107 5.93 -9.19 1.97
CA ILE A 107 6.93 -8.36 2.68
C ILE A 107 8.22 -9.14 3.03
N PRO A 108 8.17 -10.37 3.56
CA PRO A 108 9.39 -11.17 3.77
C PRO A 108 10.11 -11.50 2.46
N ALA A 109 9.38 -11.72 1.37
CA ALA A 109 9.97 -11.94 0.04
C ALA A 109 10.67 -10.67 -0.46
N TYR A 110 10.07 -9.50 -0.24
CA TYR A 110 10.68 -8.21 -0.56
C TYR A 110 12.02 -8.06 0.18
N ALA A 111 12.03 -8.26 1.50
CA ALA A 111 13.25 -8.18 2.30
C ALA A 111 14.31 -9.21 1.87
N ALA A 112 13.92 -10.44 1.54
CA ALA A 112 14.85 -11.47 1.10
C ALA A 112 15.43 -11.18 -0.30
N SER A 113 14.62 -10.66 -1.21
CA SER A 113 15.04 -10.30 -2.58
C SER A 113 16.07 -9.17 -2.66
N THR A 114 16.27 -8.42 -1.58
CA THR A 114 17.25 -7.32 -1.53
C THR A 114 18.62 -7.75 -0.98
N LEU A 115 18.71 -8.99 -0.47
CA LEU A 115 19.95 -9.58 0.03
C LEU A 115 20.79 -10.16 -1.12
N PRO A 116 22.12 -10.33 -0.92
CA PRO A 116 22.94 -11.16 -1.79
C PRO A 116 22.31 -12.55 -1.96
N ASP A 117 22.42 -13.11 -3.16
CA ASP A 117 21.90 -14.42 -3.55
C ASP A 117 20.36 -14.58 -3.53
N GLN A 118 19.60 -13.54 -3.16
CA GLN A 118 18.13 -13.50 -3.18
C GLN A 118 17.50 -14.77 -2.58
N PRO A 119 17.80 -15.10 -1.31
CA PRO A 119 17.31 -16.32 -0.69
C PRO A 119 15.78 -16.38 -0.72
N VAL A 120 15.24 -17.59 -0.78
CA VAL A 120 13.79 -17.80 -0.67
C VAL A 120 13.36 -17.46 0.76
N PRO A 121 12.31 -16.63 0.96
CA PRO A 121 11.81 -16.34 2.29
C PRO A 121 11.27 -17.61 2.96
N THR A 122 11.37 -17.69 4.28
CA THR A 122 10.77 -18.80 5.02
C THR A 122 9.25 -18.77 4.85
N TRP A 123 8.66 -19.89 4.40
CA TRP A 123 7.24 -19.95 4.03
C TRP A 123 6.31 -19.53 5.18
N TYR A 124 6.67 -19.85 6.42
CA TYR A 124 5.88 -19.49 7.60
C TYR A 124 5.92 -17.99 7.90
N ALA A 125 7.01 -17.28 7.56
CA ALA A 125 7.07 -15.82 7.71
C ALA A 125 6.14 -15.14 6.70
N THR A 126 6.13 -15.61 5.45
CA THR A 126 5.19 -15.16 4.41
C THR A 126 3.74 -15.40 4.83
N ALA A 127 3.44 -16.60 5.36
CA ALA A 127 2.11 -16.94 5.85
C ALA A 127 1.70 -16.07 7.05
N ALA A 128 2.60 -15.86 8.02
CA ALA A 128 2.35 -15.01 9.18
C ALA A 128 2.10 -13.55 8.76
N ALA A 129 2.89 -13.00 7.82
CA ALA A 129 2.68 -11.66 7.31
C ALA A 129 1.32 -11.51 6.60
N ALA A 130 0.93 -12.50 5.79
CA ALA A 130 -0.40 -12.53 5.16
C ALA A 130 -1.54 -12.56 6.20
N LEU A 131 -1.39 -13.37 7.25
CA LEU A 131 -2.38 -13.43 8.34
C LEU A 131 -2.46 -12.13 9.14
N VAL A 132 -1.32 -11.46 9.37
CA VAL A 132 -1.29 -10.12 9.99
C VAL A 132 -2.03 -9.12 9.12
N GLY A 133 -1.79 -9.12 7.80
CA GLY A 133 -2.53 -8.29 6.86
C GLY A 133 -4.03 -8.56 6.92
N LEU A 134 -4.43 -9.83 6.88
CA LEU A 134 -5.84 -10.21 6.95
C LEU A 134 -6.49 -9.83 8.30
N GLY A 135 -5.76 -9.97 9.41
CA GLY A 135 -6.22 -9.50 10.72
C GLY A 135 -6.39 -7.97 10.76
N GLY A 136 -5.45 -7.24 10.17
CA GLY A 136 -5.55 -5.78 10.00
C GLY A 136 -6.74 -5.36 9.15
N HIS A 137 -7.06 -6.10 8.09
CA HIS A 137 -8.26 -5.89 7.31
C HIS A 137 -9.53 -5.98 8.17
N PHE A 138 -9.66 -7.05 8.98
CA PHE A 138 -10.82 -7.19 9.85
C PHE A 138 -10.88 -6.10 10.91
N ALA A 139 -9.75 -5.72 11.50
CA ALA A 139 -9.69 -4.61 12.47
C ALA A 139 -10.16 -3.27 11.86
N ASN A 140 -9.91 -3.06 10.57
CA ASN A 140 -10.34 -1.86 9.86
C ASN A 140 -11.82 -1.89 9.47
N VAL A 141 -12.38 -3.05 9.08
CA VAL A 141 -13.77 -3.13 8.59
C VAL A 141 -14.79 -3.36 9.71
N LEU A 142 -14.43 -4.07 10.78
CA LEU A 142 -15.34 -4.40 11.88
C LEU A 142 -16.05 -3.19 12.51
N PRO A 143 -15.37 -2.06 12.79
CA PRO A 143 -16.02 -0.88 13.37
C PRO A 143 -17.08 -0.24 12.46
N ASP A 144 -16.95 -0.41 11.14
CA ASP A 144 -17.82 0.24 10.15
C ASP A 144 -19.07 -0.59 9.80
N LEU A 145 -19.14 -1.85 10.26
CA LEU A 145 -20.24 -2.78 9.94
C LEU A 145 -21.63 -2.29 10.38
N ASP A 146 -21.71 -1.56 11.49
CA ASP A 146 -22.98 -1.03 11.99
C ASP A 146 -23.45 0.18 11.18
N GLY A 147 -22.52 0.97 10.63
CA GLY A 147 -22.80 2.07 9.71
C GLY A 147 -23.23 1.58 8.33
N ASP A 148 -22.55 0.56 7.79
CA ASP A 148 -22.86 -0.04 6.49
C ASP A 148 -24.22 -0.76 6.45
N ARG A 149 -24.71 -1.26 7.58
CA ARG A 149 -26.05 -1.87 7.69
C ARG A 149 -27.18 -0.87 7.73
N ALA A 150 -26.90 0.40 8.03
CA ALA A 150 -27.91 1.45 8.21
C ALA A 150 -28.12 2.30 6.94
N ALA A 151 -27.23 2.20 5.95
CA ALA A 151 -27.28 2.89 4.65
C ALA A 151 -28.01 2.05 3.58
#